data_AF-A0A3D5D0H8-F1
#
_entry.id   AF-A0A3D5D0H8-F1
#
_cell.length_a   1.000
_cell.length_b   1.000
_cell.length_c   1.000
_cell.angle_alpha   90.00
_cell.angle_beta   90.00
_cell.angle_gamma   90.00
#
_symmetry.space_group_name_H-M   'P 1'
#
loop_
_entity.id
_entity.type
_entity.pdbx_description
1 polymer ?
#
loop_
_entity_poly.entity_id
_entity_poly.type
_entity_poly.pdbx_seq_one_letter_code
_entity_poly.pdbx_strand_id
1 'polypeptide(L)'
;MMHTIEDLRQANAALDEVAERWSAAYSENCTNPLDAEAKAAAEKVRHIEEDLRRRGLLPFTEQELLEESLDQRYPGAQSREVVLYNGKRYRRRFYPLELSKSGKSVKQWRKEWEPLDD
;
A
#
# COMPACT_ATOMS: atom_id res chain seq x y z
N MET A 1 24.81 0.06 3.90
CA MET A 1 24.69 0.15 2.43
C MET A 1 23.63 1.20 2.12
N MET A 2 23.81 2.01 1.08
CA MET A 2 22.81 3.00 0.69
C MET A 2 21.80 2.31 -0.23
N HIS A 3 20.60 2.03 0.27
CA HIS A 3 19.51 1.49 -0.54
C HIS A 3 18.80 2.63 -1.30
N THR A 4 18.35 2.35 -2.52
CA THR A 4 17.65 3.29 -3.41
C THR A 4 16.25 2.79 -3.75
N ILE A 5 15.42 3.62 -4.38
CA ILE A 5 14.06 3.23 -4.80
C ILE A 5 14.07 2.07 -5.80
N GLU A 6 15.11 2.00 -6.64
CA GLU A 6 15.31 0.90 -7.58
C GLU A 6 15.64 -0.42 -6.85
N ASP A 7 16.37 -0.35 -5.74
CA ASP A 7 16.67 -1.49 -4.87
C ASP A 7 15.40 -2.03 -4.20
N LEU A 8 14.48 -1.15 -3.76
CA LEU A 8 13.16 -1.55 -3.25
C LEU A 8 12.31 -2.21 -4.34
N ARG A 9 12.32 -1.68 -5.57
CA ARG A 9 11.59 -2.25 -6.71
C ARG A 9 12.12 -3.64 -7.07
N GLN A 10 13.44 -3.80 -7.12
CA GLN A 10 14.06 -5.11 -7.37
C GLN A 10 13.79 -6.10 -6.23
N ALA A 11 13.81 -5.65 -4.98
CA ALA A 11 13.52 -6.49 -3.82
C ALA A 11 12.05 -6.96 -3.82
N ASN A 12 11.12 -6.09 -4.21
CA ASN A 12 9.69 -6.43 -4.30
C ASN A 12 9.41 -7.38 -5.49
N ALA A 13 10.05 -7.15 -6.64
CA ALA A 13 9.98 -8.09 -7.77
C ALA A 13 10.55 -9.47 -7.40
N ALA A 14 11.67 -9.51 -6.67
CA ALA A 14 12.24 -10.77 -6.18
C ALA A 14 11.33 -11.45 -5.15
N LEU A 15 10.63 -10.69 -4.30
CA LEU A 15 9.63 -11.23 -3.37
C LEU A 15 8.45 -11.86 -4.11
N ASP A 16 7.96 -11.21 -5.17
CA ASP A 16 6.88 -11.70 -6.03
C ASP A 16 7.27 -13.02 -6.70
N GLU A 17 8.45 -13.09 -7.31
CA GLU A 17 8.96 -14.34 -7.91
C GLU A 17 9.11 -15.47 -6.89
N VAL A 18 9.55 -15.15 -5.66
CA VAL A 18 9.66 -16.14 -4.58
C VAL A 18 8.27 -16.55 -4.08
N ALA A 19 7.30 -15.64 -4.04
CA ALA A 19 5.92 -15.94 -3.68
C ALA A 19 5.23 -16.83 -4.73
N GLU A 20 5.48 -16.59 -6.02
CA GLU A 20 5.00 -17.45 -7.10
C GLU A 20 5.61 -18.86 -7.01
N ARG A 21 6.92 -18.97 -6.79
CA ARG A 21 7.59 -20.27 -6.56
C ARG A 21 7.11 -20.95 -5.29
N TRP A 22 6.86 -20.19 -4.23
CA TRP A 22 6.29 -20.69 -2.98
C TRP A 22 4.88 -21.25 -3.22
N SER A 23 4.02 -20.52 -3.94
CA SER A 23 2.67 -20.99 -4.29
C SER A 23 2.70 -22.22 -5.20
N ALA A 24 3.67 -22.33 -6.11
CA ALA A 24 3.81 -23.49 -7.00
C ALA A 24 4.35 -24.74 -6.27
N ALA A 25 5.20 -24.55 -5.25
CA ALA A 25 5.74 -25.61 -4.41
C ALA A 25 4.84 -25.96 -3.21
N TYR A 26 3.77 -25.19 -2.98
CA TYR A 26 2.83 -25.42 -1.90
C TYR A 26 2.08 -26.72 -2.13
N SER A 27 2.37 -27.72 -1.30
CA SER A 27 1.67 -29.01 -1.28
C SER A 27 0.86 -29.10 0.01
N GLU A 28 -0.41 -29.50 -0.10
CA GLU A 28 -1.46 -29.38 0.94
C GLU A 28 -1.17 -30.01 2.31
N ASN A 29 -0.04 -30.72 2.48
CA ASN A 29 0.25 -31.48 3.70
C ASN A 29 1.70 -31.37 4.23
N CYS A 30 2.53 -30.45 3.75
CA CYS A 30 3.88 -30.24 4.31
C CYS A 30 4.30 -28.77 4.34
N THR A 31 4.97 -28.37 5.41
CA THR A 31 5.70 -27.09 5.52
C THR A 31 6.55 -26.86 4.26
N ASN A 32 6.27 -25.77 3.56
CA ASN A 32 6.93 -25.47 2.31
C ASN A 32 8.44 -25.21 2.58
N PRO A 33 9.38 -25.93 1.94
CA PRO A 33 10.81 -25.71 2.16
C PRO A 33 11.23 -24.28 1.78
N LEU A 34 10.44 -23.60 0.94
CA LEU A 34 10.65 -22.22 0.53
C LEU A 34 10.11 -21.19 1.55
N ASP A 35 9.49 -21.61 2.65
CA ASP A 35 8.95 -20.70 3.69
C ASP A 35 10.06 -19.83 4.30
N ALA A 36 11.20 -20.43 4.62
CA ALA A 36 12.36 -19.70 5.11
C ALA A 36 12.91 -18.70 4.08
N GLU A 37 12.83 -19.05 2.79
CA GLU A 37 13.30 -18.22 1.68
C GLU A 37 12.35 -17.04 1.42
N ALA A 38 11.04 -17.28 1.41
CA ALA A 38 10.01 -16.26 1.32
C ALA A 38 10.09 -15.27 2.50
N LYS A 39 10.31 -15.80 3.71
CA LYS A 39 10.50 -14.97 4.91
C LYS A 39 11.77 -14.13 4.84
N ALA A 40 12.88 -14.68 4.37
CA ALA A 40 14.13 -13.95 4.18
C ALA A 40 14.00 -12.86 3.09
N ALA A 41 13.27 -13.13 2.01
CA ALA A 41 12.96 -12.14 0.98
C ALA A 41 12.09 -11.00 1.54
N ALA A 42 11.06 -11.33 2.31
CA ALA A 42 10.18 -10.34 2.94
C ALA A 42 10.94 -9.48 3.97
N GLU A 43 11.84 -10.08 4.75
CA GLU A 43 12.68 -9.37 5.72
C GLU A 43 13.62 -8.39 5.01
N LYS A 44 14.21 -8.76 3.87
CA LYS A 44 15.03 -7.84 3.06
C LYS A 44 14.24 -6.64 2.56
N VAL A 45 13.04 -6.85 1.99
CA VAL A 45 12.16 -5.76 1.55
C VAL A 45 11.87 -4.82 2.72
N ARG A 46 11.49 -5.38 3.86
CA ARG A 46 11.18 -4.60 5.08
C ARG A 46 12.37 -3.79 5.58
N HIS A 47 13.57 -4.36 5.54
CA HIS A 47 14.78 -3.67 5.96
C HIS A 47 15.15 -2.51 5.03
N ILE A 48 14.92 -2.68 3.72
CA ILE A 48 15.09 -1.63 2.69
C ILE A 48 14.04 -0.53 2.87
N GLU A 49 12.77 -0.90 3.12
CA GLU A 49 11.71 0.06 3.42
C GLU A 49 12.00 0.84 4.70
N GLU A 50 12.46 0.19 5.77
CA GLU A 50 12.81 0.91 7.00
C GLU A 50 13.95 1.92 6.80
N ASP A 51 14.99 1.56 6.04
CA ASP A 51 16.10 2.46 5.73
C ASP A 51 15.62 3.66 4.90
N LEU A 52 14.82 3.40 3.87
CA LEU A 52 14.25 4.44 2.99
C LEU A 52 13.28 5.36 3.75
N ARG A 53 12.47 4.82 4.67
CA ARG A 53 11.51 5.59 5.47
C ARG A 53 12.20 6.46 6.50
N ARG A 54 13.24 5.94 7.19
CA ARG A 54 14.07 6.73 8.12
C ARG A 54 14.78 7.89 7.43
N ARG A 55 15.09 7.74 6.16
CA ARG A 55 15.78 8.76 5.35
C ARG A 55 14.81 9.73 4.68
N GLY A 56 13.49 9.56 4.86
CA GLY A 56 12.46 10.35 4.17
C GLY A 56 12.47 10.16 2.66
N LEU A 57 13.10 9.09 2.19
CA LEU A 57 13.27 8.76 0.77
C LEU A 57 12.14 7.88 0.26
N LEU A 58 11.47 7.12 1.13
CA LEU A 58 10.26 6.39 0.76
C LEU A 58 9.18 7.43 0.45
N PRO A 59 8.89 7.67 -0.83
CA PRO A 59 7.82 8.57 -1.19
C PRO A 59 6.52 7.91 -0.75
N PHE A 60 5.54 8.72 -0.40
CA PHE A 60 4.14 8.32 -0.42
C PHE A 60 3.92 7.43 -1.65
N THR A 61 3.24 6.29 -1.49
CA THR A 61 2.89 5.43 -2.63
C THR A 61 2.23 6.28 -3.72
N GLU A 62 2.30 5.89 -5.00
CA GLU A 62 1.64 6.65 -6.08
C GLU A 62 0.17 6.97 -5.75
N GLN A 63 -0.48 6.06 -5.03
CA GLN A 63 -1.80 6.26 -4.46
C GLN A 63 -1.83 7.40 -3.41
N GLU A 64 -0.96 7.40 -2.40
CA GLU A 64 -0.93 8.48 -1.40
C GLU A 64 -0.51 9.85 -1.98
N LEU A 65 0.42 9.90 -2.95
CA LEU A 65 0.74 11.14 -3.67
C LEU A 65 -0.44 11.67 -4.47
N LEU A 66 -1.20 10.76 -5.10
CA LEU A 66 -2.39 11.10 -5.85
C LEU A 66 -3.51 11.56 -4.90
N GLU A 67 -3.70 10.90 -3.77
CA GLU A 67 -4.65 11.30 -2.74
C GLU A 67 -4.32 12.67 -2.15
N GLU A 68 -3.04 12.95 -1.87
CA GLU A 68 -2.58 14.26 -1.41
C GLU A 68 -2.78 15.33 -2.48
N SER A 69 -2.45 15.04 -3.74
CA SER A 69 -2.68 15.95 -4.86
C SER A 69 -4.16 16.27 -5.06
N LEU A 70 -5.02 15.27 -4.93
CA LEU A 70 -6.48 15.42 -4.98
C LEU A 70 -7.02 16.18 -3.78
N ASP A 71 -6.49 15.96 -2.57
CA ASP A 71 -6.89 16.69 -1.37
C ASP A 71 -6.44 18.16 -1.41
N GLN A 72 -5.26 18.46 -1.95
CA GLN A 72 -4.80 19.84 -2.19
C GLN A 72 -5.60 20.53 -3.30
N ARG A 73 -5.95 19.83 -4.38
CA ARG A 73 -6.74 20.37 -5.48
C ARG A 73 -8.20 20.58 -5.07
N TYR A 74 -8.74 19.67 -4.26
CA TYR A 74 -10.13 19.64 -3.81
C TYR A 74 -10.21 19.53 -2.28
N PRO A 75 -9.77 20.56 -1.55
CA PRO A 75 -9.77 20.55 -0.07
C PRO A 75 -11.18 20.56 0.52
N GLY A 76 -12.16 21.05 -0.26
CA GLY A 76 -13.57 21.06 0.10
C GLY A 76 -14.37 19.86 -0.38
N ALA A 77 -13.73 18.83 -0.96
CA ALA A 77 -14.47 17.73 -1.55
C ALA A 77 -15.30 16.95 -0.52
N GLN A 78 -16.58 16.79 -0.84
CA GLN A 78 -17.54 16.13 0.05
C GLN A 78 -17.55 14.61 -0.13
N SER A 79 -18.24 13.92 0.78
CA SER A 79 -18.44 12.47 0.67
C SER A 79 -19.16 12.12 -0.63
N ARG A 80 -18.64 11.12 -1.36
CA ARG A 80 -19.10 10.68 -2.69
C ARG A 80 -18.92 11.69 -3.82
N GLU A 81 -18.19 12.77 -3.61
CA GLU A 81 -17.90 13.72 -4.67
C GLU A 81 -16.98 13.09 -5.71
N VAL A 82 -17.32 13.25 -6.99
CA VAL A 82 -16.53 12.74 -8.12
C VAL A 82 -15.80 13.90 -8.79
N VAL A 83 -14.48 13.82 -8.83
CA VAL A 83 -13.61 14.83 -9.43
C VAL A 83 -12.86 14.24 -10.62
N LEU A 84 -12.62 15.06 -11.65
CA LEU A 84 -11.82 14.68 -12.79
C LEU A 84 -10.37 15.10 -12.54
N TYR A 85 -9.46 14.14 -12.44
CA TYR A 85 -8.04 14.38 -12.26
C TYR A 85 -7.24 13.58 -13.27
N ASN A 86 -6.40 14.28 -14.03
CA ASN A 86 -5.55 13.71 -15.08
C ASN A 86 -6.31 12.81 -16.08
N GLY A 87 -7.54 13.17 -16.44
CA GLY A 87 -8.39 12.42 -17.37
C GLY A 87 -9.11 11.20 -16.76
N LYS A 88 -8.87 10.88 -15.50
CA LYS A 88 -9.57 9.83 -14.75
C LYS A 88 -10.54 10.43 -13.74
N ARG A 89 -11.62 9.72 -13.42
CA ARG A 89 -12.60 10.13 -12.41
C ARG A 89 -12.23 9.50 -11.08
N TYR A 90 -12.24 10.29 -10.01
CA TYR A 90 -11.98 9.81 -8.65
C TYR A 90 -13.13 10.20 -7.74
N ARG A 91 -13.59 9.27 -6.91
CA ARG A 91 -14.62 9.51 -5.90
C ARG A 91 -14.03 9.57 -4.51
N ARG A 92 -14.39 10.63 -3.78
CA ARG A 92 -14.02 10.74 -2.38
C ARG A 92 -14.87 9.82 -1.52
N ARG A 93 -14.23 8.93 -0.77
CA ARG A 93 -14.88 7.97 0.12
C ARG A 93 -14.38 8.17 1.53
N PHE A 94 -15.30 8.14 2.48
CA PHE A 94 -14.99 8.17 3.90
C PHE A 94 -15.41 6.85 4.52
N TYR A 95 -14.52 6.25 5.31
CA TYR A 95 -14.83 5.02 6.04
C TYR A 95 -14.33 5.08 7.48
N PRO A 96 -15.01 4.39 8.41
CA PRO A 96 -14.57 4.33 9.79
C PRO A 96 -13.28 3.52 9.89
N LEU A 97 -12.19 4.16 10.31
CA LEU A 97 -10.91 3.49 10.57
C LEU A 97 -10.90 2.85 11.95
N GLU A 98 -11.34 3.60 12.95
CA GLU A 98 -11.41 3.13 14.33
C GLU A 98 -12.82 3.36 14.86
N LEU A 99 -13.43 2.27 15.34
CA LEU A 99 -14.67 2.32 16.09
C LEU A 99 -14.34 2.44 17.58
N SER A 100 -15.19 3.15 18.32
CA SER A 100 -15.11 3.20 19.78
C SER A 100 -15.26 1.80 20.37
N LYS A 101 -14.80 1.59 21.62
CA LYS A 101 -14.92 0.29 22.33
C LYS A 101 -16.34 -0.31 22.34
N SER A 102 -17.37 0.52 22.22
CA SER A 102 -18.78 0.12 22.20
C SER A 102 -19.33 -0.10 20.77
N GLY A 103 -18.55 0.13 19.72
CA GLY A 103 -18.97 0.03 18.30
C GLY A 103 -19.94 1.10 17.82
N LYS A 104 -20.53 1.90 18.74
CA LYS A 104 -21.60 2.87 18.45
C LYS A 104 -21.15 4.20 17.87
N SER A 105 -19.85 4.53 17.93
CA SER A 105 -19.32 5.78 17.39
C SER A 105 -17.97 5.58 16.77
N VAL A 106 -17.75 6.23 15.63
CA VAL A 106 -16.48 6.24 14.91
C VAL A 106 -15.54 7.21 15.63
N LYS A 107 -14.38 6.73 16.08
CA LYS A 107 -13.33 7.57 16.67
C LYS A 107 -12.50 8.27 15.60
N GLN A 108 -12.21 7.55 14.53
CA GLN A 108 -11.36 8.06 13.46
C GLN A 108 -11.97 7.71 12.11
N TRP A 109 -12.15 8.73 11.30
CA TRP A 109 -12.54 8.58 9.90
C TRP A 109 -11.28 8.60 9.05
N ARG A 110 -11.19 7.67 8.09
CA ARG A 110 -10.23 7.77 7.00
C ARG A 110 -10.94 8.32 5.78
N LYS A 111 -10.21 9.13 5.02
CA LYS A 111 -10.60 9.63 3.71
C LYS A 111 -9.72 8.94 2.68
N GLU A 112 -10.32 8.55 1.57
CA GLU A 112 -9.63 7.89 0.46
C GLU A 112 -10.25 8.35 -0.86
N TRP A 113 -9.43 8.40 -1.91
CA TRP A 113 -9.89 8.65 -3.27
C TRP A 113 -9.93 7.35 -4.08
N GLU A 114 -11.13 6.91 -4.43
CA GLU A 114 -11.37 5.69 -5.18
C GLU A 114 -11.47 6.01 -6.68
N PRO A 115 -10.61 5.44 -7.56
CA PRO A 115 -10.73 5.63 -9.00
C PRO A 115 -12.03 4.98 -9.52
N LEU A 116 -12.83 5.74 -10.26
CA LEU A 116 -13.87 5.19 -11.12
C LEU A 116 -13.28 5.01 -12.52
N ASP A 117 -12.83 3.79 -12.78
CA ASP A 117 -12.70 3.29 -14.16
C ASP A 117 -14.12 2.93 -14.64
N ASP A 118 -14.55 3.52 -15.76
CA ASP A 118 -15.83 3.27 -16.43
C ASP A 118 -15.59 2.39 -17.66
#